data_AF-A0A1F6AZH7-F1
#
_entry.id   AF-A0A1F6AZH7-F1
#
_cell.length_a   1.000
_cell.length_b   1.000
_cell.length_c   1.000
_cell.angle_alpha   90.00
_cell.angle_beta   90.00
_cell.angle_gamma   90.00
#
_symmetry.space_group_name_H-M   'P 1'
#
loop_
_entity.id
_entity.type
_entity.pdbx_description
1 polymer ?
#
loop_
_entity_poly.entity_id
_entity_poly.type
_entity_poly.pdbx_seq_one_letter_code
_entity_poly.pdbx_strand_id
1 'polypeptide(L)'
;MPFSQGKQILKNCSELGESIPEMAHKANRHSKIKRAREITQSFFAKNKPVASVCHGPWTLADAGVIKGRHLTSYWHDLVPQAVKKAGGVWEDKDVVLDGNLVTSRWPADLPAFMREVMKLVSK
;
A
#
# COMPACT_ATOMS: atom_id res chain seq x y z
N MET A 1 20.77 -6.64 -16.02
CA MET A 1 20.30 -7.78 -15.19
C MET A 1 20.50 -7.43 -13.71
N PRO A 2 19.46 -7.02 -12.95
CA PRO A 2 19.61 -6.54 -11.56
C PRO A 2 19.31 -7.62 -10.49
N PHE A 3 19.40 -8.91 -10.84
CA PHE A 3 19.04 -10.02 -9.95
C PHE A 3 20.06 -10.28 -8.81
N SER A 4 21.29 -9.78 -8.91
CA SER A 4 22.34 -10.03 -7.90
C SER A 4 22.20 -9.15 -6.65
N GLN A 5 21.71 -7.91 -6.79
CA GLN A 5 21.60 -7.00 -5.65
C GLN A 5 20.45 -7.36 -4.70
N GLY A 6 19.32 -7.87 -5.22
CA GLY A 6 18.18 -8.28 -4.38
C GLY A 6 18.49 -9.45 -3.43
N LYS A 7 19.30 -10.42 -3.88
CA LYS A 7 19.77 -11.52 -3.03
C LYS A 7 20.81 -11.07 -1.99
N GLN A 8 21.61 -10.06 -2.31
CA GLN A 8 22.59 -9.48 -1.39
C GLN A 8 21.90 -8.74 -0.24
N ILE A 9 20.83 -7.99 -0.53
CA ILE A 9 20.03 -7.29 0.49
C ILE A 9 19.37 -8.31 1.44
N LEU A 10 18.80 -9.39 0.91
CA LEU A 10 18.17 -10.44 1.73
C LEU A 10 19.17 -11.21 2.61
N LYS A 11 20.40 -11.45 2.12
CA LYS A 11 21.47 -12.09 2.92
C LYS A 11 21.95 -11.19 4.06
N ASN A 12 22.11 -9.89 3.82
CA ASN A 12 22.52 -8.96 4.86
C ASN A 12 21.41 -8.68 5.89
N CYS A 13 20.15 -8.90 5.52
CA CYS A 13 18.98 -8.72 6.39
C CYS A 13 18.83 -9.84 7.44
N SER A 14 19.24 -11.08 7.15
CA SER A 14 19.21 -12.16 8.15
C SER A 14 20.28 -12.02 9.24
N GLU A 15 21.35 -11.27 8.99
CA GLU A 15 22.45 -11.06 9.94
C GLU A 15 22.16 -9.95 10.96
N LEU A 16 21.14 -9.12 10.72
CA LEU A 16 20.81 -7.97 11.56
C LEU A 16 19.78 -8.25 12.66
N GLY A 17 19.22 -9.47 12.75
CA GLY A 17 18.21 -9.82 13.76
C GLY A 17 16.90 -9.01 13.68
N GLU A 18 16.75 -8.13 12.69
CA GLU A 18 15.58 -7.27 12.51
C GLU A 18 14.39 -8.11 12.01
N SER A 19 13.25 -7.97 12.66
CA SER A 19 12.04 -8.69 12.24
C SER A 19 11.48 -8.10 10.91
N ILE A 20 10.79 -8.89 10.09
CA ILE A 20 10.12 -8.38 8.86
C ILE A 20 9.29 -7.10 9.12
N PRO A 21 8.54 -6.99 10.24
CA PRO A 21 7.89 -5.75 10.64
C PRO A 21 8.82 -4.54 10.75
N GLU A 22 10.03 -4.73 11.25
CA GLU A 22 11.05 -3.70 11.52
C GLU A 22 11.68 -3.19 10.21
N MET A 23 11.91 -4.08 9.25
CA MET A 23 12.38 -3.72 7.91
C MET A 23 11.32 -2.92 7.14
N ALA A 24 10.06 -3.37 7.17
CA ALA A 24 8.95 -2.62 6.59
C ALA A 24 8.83 -1.23 7.24
N HIS A 25 9.05 -1.16 8.55
CA HIS A 25 9.03 0.09 9.32
C HIS A 25 10.11 1.09 8.90
N LYS A 26 11.30 0.61 8.59
CA LYS A 26 12.46 1.42 8.18
C LYS A 26 12.34 1.91 6.74
N ALA A 27 11.79 1.08 5.86
CA ALA A 27 11.47 1.47 4.48
C ALA A 27 10.34 2.52 4.41
N ASN A 28 9.39 2.45 5.35
CA ASN A 28 8.17 3.25 5.36
C ASN A 28 8.23 4.45 6.33
N ARG A 29 9.26 5.31 6.21
CA ARG A 29 9.40 6.48 7.11
C ARG A 29 8.26 7.51 6.97
N HIS A 30 7.62 7.59 5.80
CA HIS A 30 6.62 8.61 5.49
C HIS A 30 5.22 8.31 6.05
N SER A 31 4.83 7.04 6.23
CA SER A 31 3.52 6.69 6.81
C SER A 31 3.37 7.12 8.27
N LYS A 32 4.50 7.32 8.97
CA LYS A 32 4.54 7.76 10.37
C LYS A 32 4.22 9.23 10.57
N ILE A 33 4.05 10.01 9.50
CA ILE A 33 3.60 11.39 9.60
C ILE A 33 2.20 11.36 10.22
N LYS A 34 2.10 11.74 11.50
CA LYS A 34 0.83 11.75 12.27
C LYS A 34 -0.29 12.42 11.47
N ARG A 35 0.03 13.54 10.82
CA ARG A 35 -0.92 14.29 10.00
C ARG A 35 -1.42 13.52 8.78
N ALA A 36 -0.58 12.73 8.12
CA ALA A 36 -0.99 11.91 6.99
C ALA A 36 -2.02 10.86 7.43
N ARG A 37 -1.77 10.18 8.56
CA ARG A 37 -2.72 9.21 9.13
C ARG A 37 -4.05 9.84 9.52
N GLU A 38 -4.03 10.99 10.17
CA GLU A 38 -5.26 11.74 10.52
C GLU A 38 -6.07 12.13 9.28
N ILE A 39 -5.41 12.61 8.23
CA ILE A 39 -6.07 12.95 6.97
C ILE A 39 -6.68 11.69 6.36
N THR A 40 -5.91 10.61 6.24
CA THR A 40 -6.42 9.32 5.73
C THR A 40 -7.64 8.87 6.52
N GLN A 41 -7.55 8.80 7.85
CA GLN A 41 -8.67 8.40 8.72
C GLN A 41 -9.90 9.29 8.50
N SER A 42 -9.71 10.61 8.38
CA SER A 42 -10.81 11.54 8.13
C SER A 42 -11.54 11.32 6.80
N PHE A 43 -10.84 10.86 5.76
CA PHE A 43 -11.44 10.54 4.47
C PHE A 43 -12.29 9.27 4.54
N PHE A 44 -11.77 8.23 5.18
CA PHE A 44 -12.53 6.99 5.41
C PHE A 44 -13.74 7.22 6.31
N ALA A 45 -13.60 8.00 7.39
CA ALA A 45 -14.71 8.35 8.29
C ALA A 45 -15.84 9.12 7.59
N LYS A 46 -15.51 9.91 6.56
CA LYS A 46 -16.48 10.68 5.76
C LYS A 46 -16.89 9.96 4.47
N ASN A 47 -16.50 8.70 4.30
CA ASN A 47 -16.70 7.92 3.08
C ASN A 47 -16.29 8.67 1.79
N LYS A 48 -15.24 9.49 1.87
CA LYS A 48 -14.71 10.25 0.72
C LYS A 48 -13.90 9.33 -0.19
N PRO A 49 -13.82 9.63 -1.50
CA PRO A 49 -12.93 8.93 -2.41
C PRO A 49 -11.48 8.92 -1.91
N VAL A 50 -10.84 7.74 -1.93
CA VAL A 50 -9.43 7.53 -1.62
C VAL A 50 -8.78 6.77 -2.77
N ALA A 51 -7.68 7.29 -3.27
CA ALA A 51 -6.90 6.68 -4.33
C ALA A 51 -5.46 6.46 -3.84
N SER A 52 -4.91 5.26 -4.02
CA SER A 52 -3.58 4.91 -3.52
C SER A 52 -2.84 3.99 -4.49
N VAL A 53 -1.63 4.35 -4.89
CA VAL A 53 -0.87 3.61 -5.92
C VAL A 53 0.50 3.20 -5.40
N CYS A 54 1.02 2.07 -5.89
CA CYS A 54 2.37 1.60 -5.61
C CYS A 54 2.59 1.32 -4.12
N HIS A 55 3.36 2.15 -3.42
CA HIS A 55 3.62 1.99 -1.98
C HIS A 55 2.61 2.74 -1.09
N GLY A 56 1.70 3.54 -1.68
CA GLY A 56 0.68 4.28 -0.93
C GLY A 56 -0.13 3.46 0.09
N PRO A 57 -0.43 2.16 -0.15
CA PRO A 57 -1.12 1.32 0.82
C PRO A 57 -0.44 1.17 2.17
N TRP A 58 0.86 1.45 2.30
CA TRP A 58 1.53 1.54 3.60
C TRP A 58 0.88 2.56 4.54
N THR A 59 0.54 3.75 4.04
CA THR A 59 -0.16 4.77 4.84
C THR A 59 -1.54 4.29 5.24
N LEU A 60 -2.22 3.52 4.38
CA LEU A 60 -3.54 2.97 4.67
C LEU A 60 -3.47 1.87 5.76
N ALA A 61 -2.45 1.01 5.70
CA ALA A 61 -2.17 0.00 6.71
C ALA A 61 -1.89 0.64 8.07
N ASP A 62 -1.00 1.64 8.11
CA ASP A 62 -0.64 2.35 9.35
C ASP A 62 -1.76 3.23 9.91
N ALA A 63 -2.67 3.71 9.05
CA ALA A 63 -3.87 4.42 9.47
C ALA A 63 -4.95 3.47 10.03
N GLY A 64 -4.82 2.15 9.84
CA GLY A 64 -5.75 1.15 10.35
C GLY A 64 -7.10 1.11 9.63
N VAL A 65 -7.15 1.57 8.37
CA VAL A 65 -8.41 1.80 7.63
C VAL A 65 -8.77 0.70 6.62
N ILE A 66 -7.93 -0.34 6.50
CA ILE A 66 -8.03 -1.37 5.45
C ILE A 66 -8.47 -2.75 5.94
N LYS A 67 -8.87 -2.89 7.21
CA LYS A 67 -9.30 -4.19 7.75
C LYS A 67 -10.52 -4.69 6.99
N GLY A 68 -10.41 -5.89 6.40
CA GLY A 68 -11.46 -6.53 5.59
C GLY A 68 -11.62 -5.94 4.19
N ARG A 69 -10.79 -4.97 3.79
CA ARG A 69 -10.89 -4.30 2.49
C ARG A 69 -10.06 -5.01 1.43
N HIS A 70 -10.54 -5.00 0.19
CA HIS A 70 -9.81 -5.52 -0.96
C HIS A 70 -8.97 -4.41 -1.58
N LEU A 71 -7.69 -4.67 -1.81
CA LEU A 71 -6.77 -3.71 -2.41
C LEU A 71 -5.56 -4.38 -3.07
N THR A 72 -4.83 -3.62 -3.86
CA THR A 72 -3.57 -4.00 -4.49
C THR A 72 -2.46 -3.01 -4.11
N SER A 73 -1.21 -3.34 -4.41
CA SER A 73 -0.05 -2.49 -4.13
C SER A 73 1.14 -2.90 -5.01
N TYR A 74 2.25 -2.17 -4.91
CA TYR A 74 3.52 -2.67 -5.41
C TYR A 74 3.82 -4.05 -4.79
N TRP A 75 4.30 -4.99 -5.60
CA TRP A 75 4.38 -6.41 -5.24
C TRP A 75 5.79 -6.93 -5.00
N HIS A 76 6.82 -6.16 -5.40
CA HIS A 76 8.22 -6.58 -5.32
C HIS A 76 8.91 -6.26 -3.99
N ASP A 77 8.16 -5.80 -2.98
CA ASP A 77 8.69 -5.39 -1.68
C ASP A 77 7.76 -5.80 -0.52
N LEU A 78 7.83 -5.09 0.62
CA LEU A 78 7.11 -5.44 1.85
C LEU A 78 5.68 -4.87 1.96
N VAL A 79 5.19 -4.10 0.97
CA VAL A 79 3.84 -3.51 1.01
C VAL A 79 2.73 -4.57 1.09
N PRO A 80 2.75 -5.67 0.30
CA PRO A 80 1.70 -6.69 0.36
C PRO A 80 1.60 -7.35 1.74
N GLN A 81 2.73 -7.60 2.40
CA GLN A 81 2.77 -8.20 3.73
C GLN A 81 2.24 -7.22 4.79
N ALA A 82 2.58 -5.94 4.69
CA ALA A 82 2.03 -4.90 5.55
C ALA A 82 0.50 -4.80 5.42
N VAL A 83 -0.01 -4.85 4.20
CA VAL A 83 -1.46 -4.88 3.91
C VAL A 83 -2.13 -6.08 4.57
N LYS A 84 -1.59 -7.30 4.35
CA LYS A 84 -2.12 -8.53 4.95
C LYS A 84 -2.09 -8.50 6.47
N LYS A 85 -0.99 -8.01 7.08
CA LYS A 85 -0.85 -7.88 8.53
C LYS A 85 -1.84 -6.88 9.14
N ALA A 86 -2.16 -5.81 8.42
CA ALA A 86 -3.18 -4.84 8.81
C ALA A 86 -4.62 -5.34 8.56
N GLY A 87 -4.79 -6.58 8.08
CA GLY A 87 -6.08 -7.22 7.86
C GLY A 87 -6.73 -6.89 6.52
N GLY A 88 -6.00 -6.30 5.58
CA GLY A 88 -6.46 -6.12 4.20
C GLY A 88 -6.33 -7.38 3.36
N VAL A 89 -7.19 -7.53 2.36
CA VAL A 89 -7.17 -8.59 1.36
C VAL A 89 -6.37 -8.09 0.15
N TRP A 90 -5.12 -8.51 0.04
CA TRP A 90 -4.24 -8.13 -1.05
C TRP A 90 -4.47 -8.98 -2.30
N GLU A 91 -4.70 -8.35 -3.44
CA GLU A 91 -4.93 -8.98 -4.73
C GLU A 91 -3.90 -8.53 -5.77
N ASP A 92 -3.30 -9.47 -6.51
CA ASP A 92 -2.45 -9.13 -7.66
C ASP A 92 -3.31 -8.78 -8.88
N LYS A 93 -3.79 -7.53 -8.90
CA LYS A 93 -4.58 -6.97 -10.00
C LYS A 93 -4.09 -5.56 -10.33
N ASP A 94 -4.22 -5.17 -11.61
CA ASP A 94 -3.84 -3.85 -12.12
C ASP A 94 -4.52 -2.71 -11.35
N VAL A 95 -5.81 -2.90 -11.04
CA VAL A 95 -6.61 -1.98 -10.25
C VAL A 95 -7.59 -2.76 -9.38
N VAL A 96 -7.76 -2.32 -8.14
CA VAL A 96 -8.80 -2.82 -7.24
C VAL A 96 -9.63 -1.65 -6.76
N LEU A 97 -10.94 -1.72 -6.98
CA LEU A 97 -11.93 -0.81 -6.44
C LEU A 97 -12.73 -1.54 -5.37
N ASP A 98 -12.73 -0.99 -4.16
CA ASP A 98 -13.53 -1.47 -3.03
C ASP A 98 -14.21 -0.27 -2.37
N GLY A 99 -15.50 -0.09 -2.62
CA GLY A 99 -16.28 1.03 -2.09
C GLY A 99 -15.70 2.38 -2.47
N ASN A 100 -15.22 3.13 -1.48
CA ASN A 100 -14.58 4.44 -1.64
C ASN A 100 -13.07 4.39 -1.88
N LEU A 101 -12.46 3.20 -2.04
CA LEU A 101 -11.02 3.01 -2.16
C LEU A 101 -10.66 2.44 -3.54
N VAL A 102 -9.82 3.14 -4.29
CA VAL A 102 -9.17 2.65 -5.51
C VAL A 102 -7.68 2.46 -5.25
N THR A 103 -7.15 1.29 -5.61
CA THR A 103 -5.72 1.00 -5.51
C THR A 103 -5.13 0.41 -6.78
N SER A 104 -3.83 0.61 -6.99
CA SER A 104 -3.10 0.11 -8.17
C SER A 104 -1.62 -0.13 -7.87
N ARG A 105 -0.94 -0.95 -8.67
CA ARG A 105 0.35 -1.52 -8.29
C ARG A 105 1.57 -0.69 -8.65
N TRP A 106 1.58 -0.03 -9.81
CA TRP A 106 2.78 0.61 -10.37
C TRP A 106 2.42 1.50 -11.58
N PRO A 107 3.37 2.28 -12.15
CA PRO A 107 3.07 3.24 -13.21
C PRO A 107 2.40 2.68 -14.47
N ALA A 108 2.67 1.42 -14.86
CA ALA A 108 2.06 0.86 -16.07
C ALA A 108 0.54 0.64 -15.91
N ASP A 109 0.04 0.53 -14.68
CA ASP A 109 -1.38 0.35 -14.38
C ASP A 109 -2.14 1.70 -14.29
N LEU A 110 -1.44 2.85 -14.45
CA LEU A 110 -2.06 4.17 -14.35
C LEU A 110 -3.28 4.37 -15.26
N PRO A 111 -3.33 3.85 -16.50
CA PRO A 111 -4.55 3.96 -17.32
C PRO A 111 -5.77 3.31 -16.65
N ALA A 112 -5.60 2.13 -16.04
CA ALA A 112 -6.68 1.45 -15.33
C ALA A 112 -7.03 2.16 -14.01
N PHE A 113 -6.01 2.59 -13.27
CA PHE A 113 -6.16 3.34 -12.03
C PHE A 113 -6.93 4.65 -12.24
N MET A 114 -6.49 5.49 -13.18
CA MET A 114 -7.10 6.79 -13.45
C MET A 114 -8.54 6.65 -13.92
N ARG A 115 -8.85 5.63 -14.73
CA ARG A 115 -10.23 5.33 -15.13
C ARG A 115 -11.15 5.10 -13.92
N GLU A 116 -10.73 4.29 -12.96
CA GLU A 116 -11.55 4.02 -11.77
C GLU A 116 -11.58 5.22 -10.80
N VAL A 117 -10.49 5.97 -10.66
CA VAL A 117 -10.46 7.21 -9.87
C VAL A 117 -11.44 8.24 -10.42
N MET A 118 -11.45 8.48 -11.74
CA MET A 118 -12.38 9.42 -12.36
C MET A 118 -13.84 9.02 -12.14
N LYS A 119 -14.18 7.73 -12.31
CA LYS A 119 -15.53 7.22 -12.00
C LYS A 119 -15.91 7.41 -10.53
N LEU A 120 -14.95 7.35 -9.62
CA LEU A 120 -15.18 7.47 -8.19
C LEU A 120 -15.43 8.92 -7.74
N VAL A 121 -14.74 9.89 -8.34
CA VAL A 121 -14.85 11.32 -7.98
C VAL A 121 -15.92 12.08 -8.75
N SER A 122 -16.39 11.56 -9.87
CA SER A 122 -17.45 12.17 -10.69
C SER A 122 -18.88 11.78 -10.25
N LYS A 123 -19.03 11.19 -9.06
CA LYS A 123 -20.33 10.90 -8.43
C LYS A 123 -20.68 11.98 -7.42
#